data_AF-A0A2H0NAY8-F1
#
_entry.id   AF-A0A2H0NAY8-F1
#
_cell.length_a   1.000
_cell.length_b   1.000
_cell.length_c   1.000
_cell.angle_alpha   90.00
_cell.angle_beta   90.00
_cell.angle_gamma   90.00
#
_symmetry.space_group_name_H-M   'P 1'
#
loop_
_entity.id
_entity.type
_entity.pdbx_description
1 polymer ?
#
loop_
_entity_poly.entity_id
_entity_poly.type
_entity_poly.pdbx_seq_one_letter_code
_entity_poly.pdbx_strand_id
1 'polypeptide(L)'
;MSASQKQWSAERVIKTIQRRYQNGWRLNSSYVQKKCGKLFRSANYYFGNWKTAVESAWVPYEEVTTKMSPGFWTHKKVKNNILDLYNQGAQINAREAMLKHTALYKAAYKLYGSWRKAIKAAGINYQEILLTDPKKWTKKKIKEEIQKRIASGKSLRTTIKDKEFKRLVNIAQIKFGSWAKAIKAAGFNPYQYIQRQKYWTKEKVISKLKKRYKKSKGLTKSALLEEDSSLYDAALRLFKTRVKALRSAGIDPETVDTIRTWTKEKVIKEIQRIYENGESITSSYVQRHHTDLYMAAKNRFKNWKEVLAAAGFSYSNHRIRRNEARWVASLNDNKAKEVLDRAVRMTALEFTKKDKKEGR
;
A
#
# COMPACT_ATOMS: atom_id res chain seq x y z
N MET A 1 62.75 -69.21 9.09
CA MET A 1 62.96 -67.76 8.90
C MET A 1 61.67 -67.02 9.21
N SER A 2 61.56 -66.44 10.41
CA SER A 2 60.37 -65.74 10.91
C SER A 2 60.20 -64.40 10.18
N ALA A 3 59.12 -64.25 9.42
CA ALA A 3 58.78 -63.02 8.72
C ALA A 3 58.50 -61.93 9.75
N SER A 4 59.46 -61.01 9.93
CA SER A 4 59.41 -59.97 10.94
C SER A 4 58.07 -59.20 10.89
N GLN A 5 57.49 -58.98 12.07
CA GLN A 5 56.39 -58.04 12.26
C GLN A 5 56.87 -56.66 11.81
N LYS A 6 56.63 -56.40 10.54
CA LYS A 6 57.20 -55.33 9.76
C LYS A 6 56.71 -54.00 10.37
N GLN A 7 57.58 -53.26 11.07
CA GLN A 7 57.29 -51.96 11.69
C GLN A 7 57.09 -50.85 10.62
N TRP A 8 56.44 -49.74 11.00
CA TRP A 8 56.24 -48.58 10.12
C TRP A 8 57.45 -47.65 10.17
N SER A 9 58.03 -47.33 9.00
CA SER A 9 59.04 -46.29 8.81
C SER A 9 58.52 -45.20 7.86
N ALA A 10 59.17 -44.03 7.83
CA ALA A 10 58.82 -42.94 6.91
C ALA A 10 58.84 -43.39 5.43
N GLU A 11 59.87 -44.12 5.02
CA GLU A 11 60.00 -44.68 3.67
C GLU A 11 58.85 -45.65 3.35
N ARG A 12 58.46 -46.48 4.33
CA ARG A 12 57.37 -47.42 4.15
C ARG A 12 56.01 -46.73 4.03
N VAL A 13 55.79 -45.63 4.76
CA VAL A 13 54.60 -44.80 4.59
C VAL A 13 54.53 -44.28 3.15
N ILE A 14 55.63 -43.72 2.62
CA ILE A 14 55.72 -43.23 1.24
C ILE A 14 55.42 -44.35 0.23
N LYS A 15 56.15 -45.47 0.30
CA LYS A 15 55.95 -46.64 -0.60
C LYS A 15 54.52 -47.15 -0.54
N THR A 16 53.90 -47.10 0.63
CA THR A 16 52.52 -47.54 0.83
C THR A 16 51.51 -46.59 0.21
N ILE A 17 51.73 -45.26 0.33
CA ILE A 17 50.88 -44.25 -0.31
C ILE A 17 50.98 -44.37 -1.83
N GLN A 18 52.21 -44.47 -2.37
CA GLN A 18 52.47 -44.65 -3.80
C GLN A 18 51.78 -45.90 -4.35
N ARG A 19 51.98 -47.06 -3.71
CA ARG A 19 51.33 -48.31 -4.12
C ARG A 19 49.80 -48.17 -4.13
N ARG A 20 49.22 -47.57 -3.08
CA ARG A 20 47.77 -47.37 -3.00
C ARG A 20 47.26 -46.44 -4.10
N TYR A 21 48.00 -45.38 -4.42
CA TYR A 21 47.65 -44.43 -5.48
C TYR A 21 47.70 -45.10 -6.86
N GLN A 22 48.77 -45.84 -7.18
CA GLN A 22 48.91 -46.62 -8.41
C GLN A 22 47.78 -47.65 -8.59
N ASN A 23 47.36 -48.31 -7.51
CA ASN A 23 46.22 -49.24 -7.52
C ASN A 23 44.85 -48.54 -7.51
N GLY A 24 44.82 -47.20 -7.59
CA GLY A 24 43.59 -46.42 -7.66
C GLY A 24 42.80 -46.33 -6.34
N TRP A 25 43.36 -46.80 -5.22
CA TRP A 25 42.66 -46.85 -3.93
C TRP A 25 42.38 -45.45 -3.37
N ARG A 26 41.31 -45.32 -2.58
CA ARG A 26 40.94 -44.06 -1.93
C ARG A 26 42.00 -43.67 -0.89
N LEU A 27 42.54 -42.46 -1.02
CA LEU A 27 43.58 -41.92 -0.15
C LEU A 27 43.16 -40.64 0.60
N ASN A 28 41.89 -40.22 0.50
CA ASN A 28 41.42 -39.05 1.25
C ASN A 28 41.55 -39.27 2.77
N SER A 29 41.88 -38.21 3.51
CA SER A 29 42.23 -38.29 4.93
C SER A 29 41.17 -38.98 5.78
N SER A 30 39.89 -38.67 5.56
CA SER A 30 38.76 -39.26 6.29
C SER A 30 38.65 -40.78 6.07
N TYR A 31 38.77 -41.23 4.81
CA TYR A 31 38.75 -42.66 4.47
C TYR A 31 39.95 -43.39 5.08
N VAL A 32 41.15 -42.84 4.94
CA VAL A 32 42.37 -43.49 5.42
C VAL A 32 42.40 -43.50 6.95
N GLN A 33 41.96 -42.44 7.63
CA GLN A 33 41.82 -42.42 9.08
C GLN A 33 40.89 -43.54 9.57
N LYS A 34 39.74 -43.74 8.91
CA LYS A 34 38.72 -44.73 9.31
C LYS A 34 39.05 -46.17 8.91
N LYS A 35 39.60 -46.39 7.71
CA LYS A 35 39.81 -47.73 7.12
C LYS A 35 41.26 -48.19 7.14
N CYS A 36 42.22 -47.29 7.28
CA CYS A 36 43.65 -47.55 7.26
C CYS A 36 44.37 -46.81 8.41
N GLY A 37 43.79 -46.83 9.61
CA GLY A 37 44.23 -45.99 10.74
C GLY A 37 45.70 -46.11 11.12
N LYS A 38 46.31 -47.30 10.97
CA LYS A 38 47.76 -47.50 11.22
C LYS A 38 48.63 -46.71 10.23
N LEU A 39 48.26 -46.66 8.96
CA LEU A 39 48.94 -45.84 7.95
C LEU A 39 48.76 -44.36 8.26
N PHE A 40 47.55 -43.93 8.60
CA PHE A 40 47.24 -42.53 8.91
C PHE A 40 48.04 -42.00 10.11
N ARG A 41 48.07 -42.75 11.21
CA ARG A 41 48.84 -42.37 12.41
C ARG A 41 50.34 -42.33 12.13
N SER A 42 50.86 -43.32 11.40
CA SER A 42 52.29 -43.35 11.04
C SER A 42 52.67 -42.18 10.13
N ALA A 43 51.79 -41.83 9.18
CA ALA A 43 51.98 -40.67 8.32
C ALA A 43 52.00 -39.35 9.11
N ASN A 44 51.08 -39.17 10.06
CA ASN A 44 51.09 -37.98 10.92
C ASN A 44 52.32 -37.95 11.84
N TYR A 45 52.78 -39.11 12.32
CA TYR A 45 53.97 -39.19 13.18
C TYR A 45 55.24 -38.77 12.44
N TYR A 46 55.49 -39.31 11.24
CA TYR A 46 56.74 -39.05 10.50
C TYR A 46 56.73 -37.75 9.67
N PHE A 47 55.56 -37.27 9.24
CA PHE A 47 55.45 -36.13 8.32
C PHE A 47 54.60 -34.99 8.89
N GLY A 48 54.20 -35.07 10.17
CA GLY A 48 53.37 -34.09 10.87
C GLY A 48 51.88 -34.19 10.51
N ASN A 49 51.54 -34.32 9.23
CA ASN A 49 50.16 -34.46 8.78
C ASN A 49 50.02 -35.29 7.50
N TRP A 50 48.80 -35.77 7.24
CA TRP A 50 48.48 -36.61 6.07
C TRP A 50 48.75 -35.94 4.73
N LYS A 51 48.57 -34.61 4.62
CA LYS A 51 48.82 -33.88 3.37
C LYS A 51 50.32 -33.93 3.03
N THR A 52 51.17 -33.55 3.98
CA THR A 52 52.62 -33.57 3.83
C THR A 52 53.13 -34.98 3.52
N ALA A 53 52.57 -36.03 4.15
CA ALA A 53 52.94 -37.41 3.84
C ALA A 53 52.60 -37.82 2.39
N VAL A 54 51.47 -37.34 1.84
CA VAL A 54 51.03 -37.62 0.47
C VAL A 54 51.86 -36.85 -0.55
N GLU A 55 52.18 -35.58 -0.26
CA GLU A 55 53.05 -34.75 -1.10
C GLU A 55 54.49 -35.28 -1.12
N SER A 56 55.03 -35.71 0.03
CA SER A 56 56.33 -36.40 0.13
C SER A 56 56.37 -37.73 -0.62
N ALA A 57 55.21 -38.32 -0.91
CA ALA A 57 55.09 -39.51 -1.73
C ALA A 57 55.03 -39.20 -3.24
N TRP A 58 55.19 -37.92 -3.63
CA TRP A 58 55.04 -37.40 -4.99
C TRP A 58 53.66 -37.68 -5.59
N VAL A 59 52.64 -37.76 -4.73
CA VAL A 59 51.25 -37.90 -5.14
C VAL A 59 50.58 -36.52 -5.03
N PRO A 60 49.98 -35.98 -6.12
CA PRO A 60 49.27 -34.70 -6.05
C PRO A 60 48.13 -34.78 -5.03
N TYR A 61 48.24 -34.06 -3.92
CA TYR A 61 47.26 -34.14 -2.83
C TYR A 61 45.86 -33.71 -3.27
N GLU A 62 45.77 -32.81 -4.25
CA GLU A 62 44.53 -32.39 -4.90
C GLU A 62 43.81 -33.58 -5.56
N GLU A 63 44.52 -34.55 -6.14
CA GLU A 63 43.91 -35.74 -6.75
C GLU A 63 43.43 -36.76 -5.72
N VAL A 64 44.13 -36.82 -4.59
CA VAL A 64 43.78 -37.66 -3.46
C VAL A 64 42.55 -37.13 -2.73
N THR A 65 42.43 -35.80 -2.65
CA THR A 65 41.24 -35.12 -2.10
C THR A 65 40.08 -35.05 -3.10
N THR A 66 40.31 -35.10 -4.42
CA THR A 66 39.20 -35.12 -5.40
C THR A 66 38.43 -36.44 -5.44
N LYS A 67 39.02 -37.56 -5.00
CA LYS A 67 38.29 -38.83 -4.77
C LYS A 67 37.46 -38.84 -3.46
N MET A 68 36.85 -37.70 -3.12
CA MET A 68 35.84 -37.54 -2.07
C MET A 68 34.45 -37.94 -2.59
N SER A 69 33.52 -38.32 -1.70
CA SER A 69 32.17 -38.74 -2.06
C SER A 69 31.53 -37.80 -3.10
N PRO A 70 30.74 -38.31 -4.07
CA PRO A 70 30.18 -37.55 -5.19
C PRO A 70 29.46 -36.22 -4.83
N GLY A 71 29.07 -36.03 -3.57
CA GLY A 71 28.38 -34.84 -3.06
C GLY A 71 29.25 -33.69 -2.52
N PHE A 72 30.58 -33.79 -2.39
CA PHE A 72 31.37 -32.68 -1.82
C PHE A 72 31.78 -31.64 -2.87
N TRP A 73 31.78 -30.35 -2.48
CA TRP A 73 32.11 -29.22 -3.34
C TRP A 73 33.56 -28.78 -3.14
N THR A 74 34.32 -28.65 -4.23
CA THR A 74 35.70 -28.12 -4.25
C THR A 74 35.78 -26.86 -5.11
N HIS A 75 36.85 -26.06 -4.98
CA HIS A 75 37.07 -24.89 -5.82
C HIS A 75 36.99 -25.23 -7.31
N LYS A 76 37.64 -26.32 -7.74
CA LYS A 76 37.61 -26.83 -9.11
C LYS A 76 36.21 -27.28 -9.54
N LYS A 77 35.50 -28.03 -8.69
CA LYS A 77 34.14 -28.51 -9.00
C LYS A 77 33.15 -27.36 -9.16
N VAL A 78 33.23 -26.34 -8.29
CA VAL A 78 32.41 -25.13 -8.40
C VAL A 78 32.72 -24.38 -9.69
N LYS A 79 33.99 -24.19 -10.05
CA LYS A 79 34.38 -23.55 -11.33
C LYS A 79 33.83 -24.32 -12.53
N ASN A 80 34.04 -25.64 -12.56
CA ASN A 80 33.59 -26.48 -13.67
C ASN A 80 32.07 -26.45 -13.80
N ASN A 81 31.32 -26.58 -12.69
CA ASN A 81 29.86 -26.50 -12.73
C ASN A 81 29.36 -25.12 -13.20
N ILE A 82 30.04 -24.03 -12.81
CA ILE A 82 29.73 -22.69 -13.30
C ILE A 82 29.99 -22.59 -14.82
N LEU A 83 31.11 -23.12 -15.30
CA LEU A 83 31.47 -23.13 -16.72
C LEU A 83 30.53 -24.01 -17.54
N ASP A 84 30.16 -25.19 -17.04
CA ASP A 84 29.22 -26.09 -17.70
C ASP A 84 27.86 -25.41 -17.88
N LEU A 85 27.35 -24.76 -16.83
CA LEU A 85 26.12 -23.97 -16.91
C LEU A 85 26.25 -22.79 -17.88
N TYR A 86 27.40 -22.12 -17.92
CA TYR A 86 27.66 -21.02 -18.85
C TYR A 86 27.66 -21.50 -20.31
N ASN A 87 28.37 -22.59 -20.59
CA ASN A 87 28.49 -23.17 -21.93
C ASN A 87 27.18 -23.76 -22.43
N GLN A 88 26.32 -24.24 -21.54
CA GLN A 88 24.95 -24.67 -21.85
C GLN A 88 23.98 -23.49 -22.09
N GLY A 89 24.46 -22.24 -22.00
CA GLY A 89 23.63 -21.05 -22.16
C GLY A 89 22.64 -20.81 -21.00
N ALA A 90 22.84 -21.48 -19.85
CA ALA A 90 21.98 -21.30 -18.70
C ALA A 90 22.18 -19.90 -18.09
N GLN A 91 21.12 -19.35 -17.49
CA GLN A 91 21.22 -18.09 -16.77
C GLN A 91 21.98 -18.28 -15.46
N ILE A 92 23.23 -17.83 -15.38
CA ILE A 92 24.09 -18.01 -14.19
C ILE A 92 24.16 -16.78 -13.26
N ASN A 93 23.17 -15.88 -13.34
CA ASN A 93 23.07 -14.76 -12.40
C ASN A 93 22.80 -15.28 -10.97
N ALA A 94 23.20 -14.49 -9.96
CA ALA A 94 23.17 -14.94 -8.56
C ALA A 94 21.77 -15.40 -8.09
N ARG A 95 20.70 -14.73 -8.55
CA ARG A 95 19.33 -15.09 -8.20
C ARG A 95 18.94 -16.43 -8.81
N GLU A 96 19.23 -16.64 -10.09
CA GLU A 96 18.93 -17.88 -10.78
C GLU A 96 19.72 -19.06 -10.18
N ALA A 97 21.02 -18.86 -9.94
CA ALA A 97 21.86 -19.84 -9.28
C ALA A 97 21.34 -20.20 -7.88
N MET A 98 20.84 -19.22 -7.11
CA MET A 98 20.25 -19.47 -5.80
C MET A 98 18.95 -20.29 -5.87
N LEU A 99 18.14 -20.11 -6.91
CA LEU A 99 16.84 -20.78 -7.04
C LEU A 99 16.94 -22.16 -7.68
N LYS A 100 17.75 -22.31 -8.73
CA LYS A 100 17.86 -23.56 -9.52
C LYS A 100 19.07 -24.41 -9.19
N HIS A 101 20.12 -23.81 -8.62
CA HIS A 101 21.39 -24.48 -8.33
C HIS A 101 21.85 -24.18 -6.89
N THR A 102 20.94 -24.31 -5.93
CA THR A 102 21.12 -23.91 -4.51
C THR A 102 22.39 -24.48 -3.88
N ALA A 103 22.71 -25.75 -4.16
CA ALA A 103 23.90 -26.42 -3.63
C ALA A 103 25.19 -25.79 -4.18
N LEU A 104 25.24 -25.51 -5.49
CA LEU A 104 26.35 -24.82 -6.14
C LEU A 104 26.49 -23.38 -5.62
N TYR A 105 25.37 -22.67 -5.44
CA TYR A 105 25.34 -21.32 -4.89
C TYR A 105 25.92 -21.26 -3.48
N LYS A 106 25.45 -22.13 -2.58
CA LYS A 106 25.98 -22.22 -1.20
C LYS A 106 27.46 -22.59 -1.18
N ALA A 107 27.89 -23.51 -2.05
CA ALA A 107 29.29 -23.90 -2.17
C ALA A 107 30.18 -22.75 -2.66
N ALA A 108 29.72 -21.98 -3.65
CA ALA A 108 30.41 -20.79 -4.14
C ALA A 108 30.60 -19.75 -3.03
N TYR A 109 29.59 -19.52 -2.19
CA TYR A 109 29.73 -18.66 -1.01
C TYR A 109 30.73 -19.21 0.00
N LYS A 110 30.66 -20.50 0.32
CA LYS A 110 31.56 -21.12 1.31
C LYS A 110 33.02 -21.08 0.87
N LEU A 111 33.31 -21.34 -0.40
CA LEU A 111 34.68 -21.51 -0.90
C LEU A 111 35.31 -20.22 -1.46
N TYR A 112 34.51 -19.32 -2.02
CA TYR A 112 34.98 -18.07 -2.63
C TYR A 112 34.51 -16.81 -1.90
N GLY A 113 33.68 -16.95 -0.86
CA GLY A 113 33.09 -15.84 -0.09
C GLY A 113 31.90 -15.16 -0.77
N SER A 114 31.71 -15.33 -2.08
CA SER A 114 30.53 -14.82 -2.81
C SER A 114 30.37 -15.47 -4.18
N TRP A 115 29.15 -15.44 -4.73
CA TRP A 115 28.87 -15.87 -6.12
C TRP A 115 29.73 -15.10 -7.13
N ARG A 116 29.87 -13.78 -6.95
CA ARG A 116 30.67 -12.92 -7.84
C ARG A 116 32.14 -13.34 -7.90
N LYS A 117 32.74 -13.67 -6.74
CA LYS A 117 34.14 -14.13 -6.68
C LYS A 117 34.29 -15.50 -7.35
N ALA A 118 33.32 -16.41 -7.16
CA ALA A 118 33.33 -17.72 -7.81
C ALA A 118 33.24 -17.63 -9.35
N ILE A 119 32.35 -16.78 -9.87
CA ILE A 119 32.23 -16.48 -11.31
C ILE A 119 33.56 -15.94 -11.87
N LYS A 120 34.16 -14.94 -11.22
CA LYS A 120 35.45 -14.38 -11.65
C LYS A 120 36.55 -15.44 -11.63
N ALA A 121 36.57 -16.30 -10.61
CA ALA A 121 37.54 -17.37 -10.50
C ALA A 121 37.37 -18.46 -11.57
N ALA A 122 36.16 -18.60 -12.14
CA ALA A 122 35.89 -19.41 -13.31
C ALA A 122 36.31 -18.76 -14.64
N GLY A 123 36.92 -17.57 -14.60
CA GLY A 123 37.37 -16.85 -15.79
C GLY A 123 36.26 -16.10 -16.52
N ILE A 124 35.03 -16.09 -15.99
CA ILE A 124 33.91 -15.42 -16.63
C ILE A 124 33.81 -13.98 -16.12
N ASN A 125 33.68 -13.03 -17.04
CA ASN A 125 33.47 -11.64 -16.69
C ASN A 125 32.08 -11.46 -16.08
N TYR A 126 32.04 -11.19 -14.77
CA TYR A 126 30.78 -11.04 -14.02
C TYR A 126 29.83 -9.98 -14.60
N GLN A 127 30.35 -8.98 -15.32
CA GLN A 127 29.52 -7.96 -15.96
C GLN A 127 28.68 -8.52 -17.12
N GLU A 128 29.13 -9.59 -17.78
CA GLU A 128 28.42 -10.27 -18.88
C GLU A 128 27.26 -11.15 -18.37
N ILE A 129 27.31 -11.53 -17.09
CA ILE A 129 26.32 -12.38 -16.42
C ILE A 129 25.20 -11.56 -15.76
N LEU A 130 25.41 -10.27 -15.55
CA LEU A 130 24.33 -9.39 -15.13
C LEU A 130 23.26 -9.41 -16.24
N LEU A 131 21.98 -9.51 -15.86
CA LEU A 131 20.82 -9.44 -16.77
C LEU A 131 20.78 -8.15 -17.64
N THR A 132 21.77 -7.28 -17.47
CA THR A 132 21.98 -6.03 -18.17
C THR A 132 23.31 -6.14 -18.89
N ASP A 133 23.31 -6.59 -20.14
CA ASP A 133 24.46 -6.43 -21.02
C ASP A 133 24.85 -4.94 -21.05
N PRO A 134 25.99 -4.54 -20.47
CA PRO A 134 26.37 -3.13 -20.36
C PRO A 134 26.61 -2.48 -21.73
N LYS A 135 26.97 -3.28 -22.74
CA LYS A 135 27.16 -2.82 -24.12
C LYS A 135 25.82 -2.64 -24.85
N LYS A 136 24.81 -3.47 -24.53
CA LYS A 136 23.48 -3.41 -25.16
C LYS A 136 22.50 -2.44 -24.51
N TRP A 137 22.68 -2.04 -23.25
CA TRP A 137 21.77 -1.13 -22.52
C TRP A 137 22.47 0.09 -21.93
N THR A 138 22.88 1.00 -22.82
CA THR A 138 23.39 2.32 -22.44
C THR A 138 22.27 3.23 -21.93
N LYS A 139 22.62 4.29 -21.18
CA LYS A 139 21.64 5.33 -20.77
C LYS A 139 20.90 5.92 -21.98
N LYS A 140 21.59 6.06 -23.12
CA LYS A 140 21.01 6.53 -24.39
C LYS A 140 19.95 5.55 -24.91
N LYS A 141 20.30 4.27 -25.03
CA LYS A 141 19.39 3.22 -25.52
C LYS A 141 18.16 3.01 -24.64
N ILE A 142 18.31 3.15 -23.33
CA ILE A 142 17.17 3.11 -22.39
C ILE A 142 16.19 4.27 -22.67
N LYS A 143 16.69 5.49 -22.95
CA LYS A 143 15.84 6.62 -23.32
C LYS A 143 15.13 6.40 -24.65
N GLU A 144 15.86 5.90 -25.65
CA GLU A 144 15.31 5.57 -26.98
C GLU A 144 14.20 4.53 -26.88
N GLU A 145 14.37 3.49 -26.06
CA GLU A 145 13.34 2.46 -25.88
C GLU A 145 12.10 3.02 -25.14
N ILE A 146 12.29 3.91 -24.16
CA ILE A 146 11.19 4.63 -23.50
C ILE A 146 10.43 5.49 -24.52
N GLN A 147 11.14 6.25 -25.35
CA GLN A 147 10.59 7.09 -26.42
C GLN A 147 9.81 6.24 -27.43
N LYS A 148 10.42 5.16 -27.94
CA LYS A 148 9.81 4.23 -28.88
C LYS A 148 8.52 3.62 -28.33
N ARG A 149 8.52 3.24 -27.05
CA ARG A 149 7.34 2.68 -26.38
C ARG A 149 6.21 3.71 -26.28
N ILE A 150 6.53 4.96 -25.95
CA ILE A 150 5.55 6.06 -25.93
C ILE A 150 5.01 6.33 -27.34
N ALA A 151 5.87 6.43 -28.35
CA ALA A 151 5.47 6.64 -29.74
C ALA A 151 4.57 5.52 -30.27
N SER A 152 4.80 4.28 -29.80
CA SER A 152 3.96 3.12 -30.12
C SER A 152 2.65 3.07 -29.31
N GLY A 153 2.33 4.11 -28.52
CA GLY A 153 1.13 4.15 -27.65
C GLY A 153 1.13 3.14 -26.50
N LYS A 154 2.26 2.47 -26.24
CA LYS A 154 2.35 1.41 -25.23
C LYS A 154 2.48 2.01 -23.84
N SER A 155 1.74 1.45 -22.88
CA SER A 155 1.73 1.91 -21.49
C SER A 155 3.10 1.76 -20.81
N LEU A 156 3.45 2.74 -19.98
CA LEU A 156 4.65 2.75 -19.12
C LEU A 156 4.35 2.38 -17.65
N ARG A 157 3.15 1.84 -17.39
CA ARG A 157 2.77 1.38 -16.04
C ARG A 157 3.60 0.16 -15.65
N THR A 158 4.33 0.25 -14.55
CA THR A 158 5.17 -0.85 -14.03
C THR A 158 4.38 -2.10 -13.61
N THR A 159 3.05 -2.02 -13.53
CA THR A 159 2.15 -3.14 -13.21
C THR A 159 1.89 -4.09 -14.38
N ILE A 160 2.31 -3.75 -15.61
CA ILE A 160 2.13 -4.60 -16.79
C ILE A 160 2.93 -5.91 -16.60
N LYS A 161 2.33 -7.05 -16.95
CA LYS A 161 2.94 -8.39 -16.79
C LYS A 161 3.96 -8.77 -17.89
N ASP A 162 4.25 -7.85 -18.81
CA ASP A 162 5.21 -7.97 -19.90
C ASP A 162 6.65 -8.12 -19.34
N LYS A 163 7.28 -9.25 -19.67
CA LYS A 163 8.63 -9.62 -19.19
C LYS A 163 9.71 -8.69 -19.75
N GLU A 164 9.62 -8.30 -21.02
CA GLU A 164 10.58 -7.41 -21.68
C GLU A 164 10.47 -5.99 -21.11
N PHE A 165 9.25 -5.52 -20.90
CA PHE A 165 9.04 -4.23 -20.25
C PHE A 165 9.55 -4.21 -18.81
N LYS A 166 9.33 -5.27 -18.03
CA LYS A 166 9.90 -5.39 -16.67
C LYS A 166 11.42 -5.37 -16.68
N ARG A 167 12.06 -6.00 -17.67
CA ARG A 167 13.52 -5.94 -17.85
C ARG A 167 13.97 -4.50 -18.09
N LEU A 168 13.33 -3.78 -19.02
CA LEU A 168 13.61 -2.37 -19.27
C LEU A 168 13.49 -1.51 -18.01
N VAL A 169 12.39 -1.68 -17.24
CA VAL A 169 12.16 -0.94 -15.99
C VAL A 169 13.26 -1.20 -14.97
N ASN A 170 13.63 -2.46 -14.75
CA ASN A 170 14.67 -2.83 -13.80
C ASN A 170 16.03 -2.25 -14.22
N ILE A 171 16.38 -2.36 -15.50
CA ILE A 171 17.64 -1.81 -16.05
C ILE A 171 17.68 -0.28 -15.87
N ALA A 172 16.58 0.39 -16.18
CA ALA A 172 16.47 1.83 -16.04
C ALA A 172 16.54 2.28 -14.57
N GLN A 173 15.95 1.53 -13.63
CA GLN A 173 16.09 1.77 -12.20
C GLN A 173 17.55 1.65 -11.75
N ILE A 174 18.29 0.65 -12.24
CA ILE A 174 19.72 0.48 -11.92
C ILE A 174 20.55 1.68 -12.43
N LYS A 175 20.32 2.14 -13.67
CA LYS A 175 21.15 3.19 -14.30
C LYS A 175 20.79 4.62 -13.93
N PHE A 176 19.52 4.90 -13.58
CA PHE A 176 19.01 6.24 -13.28
C PHE A 176 18.52 6.39 -11.83
N GLY A 177 18.58 5.32 -11.02
CA GLY A 177 18.13 5.27 -9.63
C GLY A 177 16.61 5.07 -9.48
N SER A 178 15.79 5.46 -10.46
CA SER A 178 14.35 5.14 -10.46
C SER A 178 13.76 5.18 -11.87
N TRP A 179 12.62 4.50 -12.07
CA TRP A 179 11.87 4.53 -13.32
C TRP A 179 11.39 5.96 -13.68
N ALA A 180 10.98 6.73 -12.67
CA ALA A 180 10.59 8.12 -12.86
C ALA A 180 11.75 9.00 -13.34
N LYS A 181 12.95 8.83 -12.75
CA LYS A 181 14.15 9.53 -13.21
C LYS A 181 14.54 9.16 -14.64
N ALA A 182 14.37 7.90 -15.03
CA ALA A 182 14.62 7.45 -16.40
C ALA A 182 13.65 8.07 -17.41
N ILE A 183 12.36 8.15 -17.09
CA ILE A 183 11.35 8.80 -17.94
C ILE A 183 11.61 10.30 -18.06
N LYS A 184 11.97 10.97 -16.94
CA LYS A 184 12.39 12.38 -16.96
C LYS A 184 13.62 12.58 -17.84
N ALA A 185 14.61 11.70 -17.75
CA ALA A 185 15.83 11.76 -18.56
C ALA A 185 15.59 11.46 -20.06
N ALA A 186 14.46 10.82 -20.41
CA ALA A 186 14.00 10.60 -21.77
C ALA A 186 13.17 11.77 -22.33
N GLY A 187 12.95 12.84 -21.53
CA GLY A 187 12.27 14.06 -21.95
C GLY A 187 10.78 14.13 -21.61
N PHE A 188 10.26 13.20 -20.81
CA PHE A 188 8.82 13.13 -20.51
C PHE A 188 8.51 13.38 -19.05
N ASN A 189 7.30 13.86 -18.77
CA ASN A 189 6.78 14.00 -17.41
C ASN A 189 6.41 12.62 -16.83
N PRO A 190 7.12 12.10 -15.80
CA PRO A 190 6.85 10.77 -15.24
C PRO A 190 5.43 10.62 -14.66
N TYR A 191 4.86 11.72 -14.18
CA TYR A 191 3.53 11.74 -13.57
C TYR A 191 2.40 11.64 -14.58
N GLN A 192 2.67 11.80 -15.89
CA GLN A 192 1.68 11.55 -16.93
C GLN A 192 1.52 10.05 -17.21
N TYR A 193 2.62 9.28 -17.12
CA TYR A 193 2.67 7.90 -17.63
C TYR A 193 2.69 6.81 -16.54
N ILE A 194 3.20 7.11 -15.35
CA ILE A 194 3.35 6.12 -14.26
C ILE A 194 2.09 6.08 -13.37
N GLN A 195 1.08 6.93 -13.59
CA GLN A 195 -0.04 7.10 -12.65
C GLN A 195 -0.65 5.77 -12.22
N ARG A 196 -0.44 5.37 -10.95
CA ARG A 196 -1.40 4.51 -10.26
C ARG A 196 -2.76 5.21 -10.39
N GLN A 197 -3.80 4.48 -10.79
CA GLN A 197 -5.18 4.99 -10.77
C GLN A 197 -5.58 5.57 -9.36
N LYS A 198 -4.77 5.29 -8.33
CA LYS A 198 -4.85 5.75 -6.94
C LYS A 198 -4.03 7.01 -6.55
N TYR A 199 -3.40 7.78 -7.44
CA TYR A 199 -2.89 9.09 -7.01
C TYR A 199 -4.02 10.11 -7.07
N TRP A 200 -4.44 10.54 -5.90
CA TRP A 200 -5.40 11.62 -5.74
C TRP A 200 -4.66 12.95 -5.88
N THR A 201 -5.13 13.79 -6.81
CA THR A 201 -4.74 15.20 -6.90
C THR A 201 -5.89 16.07 -6.41
N LYS A 202 -5.62 17.35 -6.14
CA LYS A 202 -6.67 18.28 -5.69
C LYS A 202 -7.78 18.39 -6.75
N GLU A 203 -7.41 18.45 -8.02
CA GLU A 203 -8.31 18.55 -9.18
C GLU A 203 -9.15 17.27 -9.34
N LYS A 204 -8.54 16.10 -9.10
CA LYS A 204 -9.24 14.81 -9.17
C LYS A 204 -10.25 14.64 -8.04
N VAL A 205 -9.91 15.09 -6.83
CA VAL A 205 -10.86 15.13 -5.71
C VAL A 205 -12.01 16.08 -6.04
N ILE A 206 -11.72 17.31 -6.49
CA ILE A 206 -12.73 18.31 -6.87
C ILE A 206 -13.67 17.77 -7.95
N SER A 207 -13.14 17.23 -9.04
CA SER A 207 -13.94 16.70 -10.15
C SER A 207 -14.83 15.52 -9.74
N LYS A 208 -14.33 14.61 -8.89
CA LYS A 208 -15.15 13.51 -8.35
C LYS A 208 -16.24 14.02 -7.40
N LEU A 209 -15.94 14.98 -6.53
CA LEU A 209 -16.94 15.59 -5.65
C LEU A 209 -18.05 16.27 -6.48
N LYS A 210 -17.69 17.08 -7.48
CA LYS A 210 -18.65 17.68 -8.44
C LYS A 210 -19.49 16.62 -9.16
N LYS A 211 -18.86 15.52 -9.61
CA LYS A 211 -19.58 14.43 -10.31
C LYS A 211 -20.56 13.70 -9.39
N ARG A 212 -20.20 13.48 -8.12
CA ARG A 212 -21.11 12.88 -7.12
C ARG A 212 -22.26 13.84 -6.79
N TYR A 213 -21.97 15.14 -6.64
CA TYR A 213 -22.96 16.19 -6.43
C TYR A 213 -24.00 16.26 -7.56
N LYS A 214 -23.55 16.31 -8.82
CA LYS A 214 -24.45 16.31 -10.00
C LYS A 214 -25.33 15.06 -10.11
N LYS A 215 -24.91 13.95 -9.51
CA LYS A 215 -25.66 12.68 -9.51
C LYS A 215 -26.52 12.51 -8.25
N SER A 216 -26.66 13.54 -7.44
CA SER A 216 -27.36 13.51 -6.15
C SER A 216 -26.90 12.37 -5.23
N LYS A 217 -25.63 11.95 -5.35
CA LYS A 217 -25.04 10.94 -4.46
C LYS A 217 -24.59 11.60 -3.18
N GLY A 218 -24.78 10.92 -2.04
CA GLY A 218 -24.40 11.45 -0.73
C GLY A 218 -22.94 11.90 -0.69
N LEU A 219 -22.71 13.14 -0.21
CA LEU A 219 -21.39 13.67 0.12
C LEU A 219 -21.20 13.87 1.64
N THR A 220 -22.13 13.34 2.44
CA THR A 220 -21.97 13.25 3.90
C THR A 220 -20.75 12.42 4.25
N LYS A 221 -20.24 12.58 5.48
CA LYS A 221 -19.12 11.77 5.98
C LYS A 221 -19.42 10.27 5.86
N SER A 222 -20.62 9.84 6.27
CA SER A 222 -21.07 8.44 6.19
C SER A 222 -21.13 7.94 4.76
N ALA A 223 -21.83 8.65 3.86
CA ALA A 223 -21.98 8.23 2.46
C ALA A 223 -20.64 8.14 1.72
N LEU A 224 -19.69 9.05 2.02
CA LEU A 224 -18.36 8.98 1.43
C LEU A 224 -17.52 7.83 2.01
N LEU A 225 -17.62 7.54 3.30
CA LEU A 225 -16.89 6.42 3.91
C LEU A 225 -17.41 5.07 3.42
N GLU A 226 -18.73 4.91 3.27
CA GLU A 226 -19.35 3.66 2.82
C GLU A 226 -19.14 3.41 1.33
N GLU A 227 -19.33 4.43 0.48
CA GLU A 227 -19.34 4.23 -0.97
C GLU A 227 -18.03 4.58 -1.69
N ASP A 228 -17.18 5.46 -1.14
CA ASP A 228 -15.89 5.83 -1.75
C ASP A 228 -14.90 6.31 -0.68
N SER A 229 -14.57 5.42 0.26
CA SER A 229 -13.60 5.68 1.35
C SER A 229 -12.29 6.27 0.84
N SER A 230 -11.87 5.84 -0.35
CA SER A 230 -10.66 6.35 -1.00
C SER A 230 -10.74 7.83 -1.39
N LEU A 231 -11.92 8.33 -1.77
CA LEU A 231 -12.17 9.75 -2.03
C LEU A 231 -12.19 10.56 -0.74
N TYR A 232 -12.78 10.01 0.33
CA TYR A 232 -12.80 10.63 1.65
C TYR A 232 -11.39 10.84 2.19
N ASP A 233 -10.56 9.79 2.21
CA ASP A 233 -9.17 9.85 2.68
C ASP A 233 -8.33 10.83 1.86
N ALA A 234 -8.58 10.87 0.55
CA ALA A 234 -7.93 11.80 -0.34
C ALA A 234 -8.29 13.27 -0.06
N ALA A 235 -9.57 13.53 0.19
CA ALA A 235 -10.05 14.86 0.54
C ALA A 235 -9.41 15.33 1.86
N LEU A 236 -9.36 14.46 2.88
CA LEU A 236 -8.69 14.78 4.15
C LEU A 236 -7.19 15.03 3.96
N ARG A 237 -6.48 14.18 3.22
CA ARG A 237 -5.04 14.34 3.01
C ARG A 237 -4.68 15.63 2.27
N LEU A 238 -5.43 15.98 1.22
CA LEU A 238 -5.09 17.07 0.30
C LEU A 238 -5.66 18.44 0.69
N PHE A 239 -6.81 18.46 1.37
CA PHE A 239 -7.52 19.69 1.76
C PHE A 239 -7.63 19.85 3.28
N LYS A 240 -7.03 18.93 4.06
CA LYS A 240 -7.09 18.83 5.53
C LYS A 240 -8.47 18.45 6.09
N THR A 241 -9.54 18.92 5.46
CA THR A 241 -10.93 18.64 5.87
C THR A 241 -11.82 18.43 4.65
N ARG A 242 -12.88 17.61 4.80
CA ARG A 242 -13.90 17.44 3.75
C ARG A 242 -14.58 18.76 3.40
N VAL A 243 -14.87 19.61 4.39
CA VAL A 243 -15.47 20.94 4.22
C VAL A 243 -14.65 21.80 3.26
N LYS A 244 -13.32 21.86 3.45
CA LYS A 244 -12.43 22.60 2.54
C LYS A 244 -12.41 22.00 1.13
N ALA A 245 -12.49 20.67 1.00
CA ALA A 245 -12.56 20.01 -0.31
C ALA A 245 -13.88 20.32 -1.04
N LEU A 246 -15.01 20.33 -0.34
CA LEU A 246 -16.33 20.69 -0.88
C LEU A 246 -16.38 22.15 -1.32
N ARG A 247 -15.89 23.08 -0.48
CA ARG A 247 -15.76 24.50 -0.85
C ARG A 247 -14.88 24.70 -2.08
N SER A 248 -13.75 23.99 -2.15
CA SER A 248 -12.87 24.02 -3.33
C SER A 248 -13.53 23.43 -4.59
N ALA A 249 -14.56 22.60 -4.40
CA ALA A 249 -15.40 22.07 -5.47
C ALA A 249 -16.60 22.97 -5.80
N GLY A 250 -16.76 24.13 -5.15
CA GLY A 250 -17.90 25.02 -5.33
C GLY A 250 -19.21 24.44 -4.78
N ILE A 251 -19.11 23.52 -3.82
CA ILE A 251 -20.26 22.89 -3.16
C ILE A 251 -20.35 23.46 -1.75
N ASP A 252 -21.50 24.01 -1.40
CA ASP A 252 -21.77 24.46 -0.04
C ASP A 252 -21.91 23.23 0.89
N PRO A 253 -21.03 23.07 1.91
CA PRO A 253 -21.12 21.95 2.83
C PRO A 253 -22.45 21.88 3.60
N GLU A 254 -23.11 23.02 3.85
CA GLU A 254 -24.38 23.09 4.58
C GLU A 254 -25.54 22.49 3.79
N THR A 255 -25.46 22.48 2.45
CA THR A 255 -26.51 21.88 1.60
C THR A 255 -26.40 20.36 1.50
N VAL A 256 -25.28 19.76 1.97
CA VAL A 256 -25.01 18.33 1.81
C VAL A 256 -24.87 17.56 3.11
N ASP A 257 -24.59 18.22 4.23
CA ASP A 257 -24.63 17.58 5.53
C ASP A 257 -26.05 17.52 6.09
N THR A 258 -26.68 16.35 6.01
CA THR A 258 -27.98 16.08 6.65
C THR A 258 -27.91 16.04 8.18
N ILE A 259 -26.71 15.98 8.76
CA ILE A 259 -26.53 16.17 10.20
C ILE A 259 -26.57 17.66 10.47
N ARG A 260 -27.80 18.18 10.60
CA ARG A 260 -28.10 19.50 11.16
C ARG A 260 -27.43 19.61 12.53
N THR A 261 -26.24 20.22 12.56
CA THR A 261 -25.68 20.70 13.81
C THR A 261 -26.52 21.89 14.25
N TRP A 262 -27.48 21.63 15.13
CA TRP A 262 -28.37 22.66 15.62
C TRP A 262 -27.64 23.59 16.59
N THR A 263 -27.40 24.83 16.16
CA THR A 263 -27.04 25.96 17.03
C THR A 263 -28.31 26.74 17.40
N LYS A 264 -28.24 27.63 18.40
CA LYS A 264 -29.38 28.47 18.79
C LYS A 264 -29.87 29.31 17.62
N GLU A 265 -28.95 29.85 16.84
CA GLU A 265 -29.20 30.69 15.67
C GLU A 265 -29.87 29.91 14.54
N LYS A 266 -29.47 28.64 14.34
CA LYS A 266 -30.09 27.75 13.34
C LYS A 266 -31.52 27.36 13.73
N VAL A 267 -31.77 27.10 15.01
CA VAL A 267 -33.13 26.86 15.52
C VAL A 267 -34.01 28.08 15.28
N ILE A 268 -33.50 29.29 15.56
CA ILE A 268 -34.24 30.55 15.33
C ILE A 268 -34.58 30.75 13.85
N LYS A 269 -33.59 30.64 12.96
CA LYS A 269 -33.79 30.82 11.51
C LYS A 269 -34.79 29.82 10.93
N GLU A 270 -34.75 28.57 11.39
CA GLU A 270 -35.67 27.56 10.90
C GLU A 270 -37.11 27.81 11.37
N ILE A 271 -37.30 28.30 12.60
CA ILE A 271 -38.63 28.67 13.10
C ILE A 271 -39.21 29.86 12.33
N GLN A 272 -38.37 30.85 12.02
CA GLN A 272 -38.76 31.97 11.16
C GLN A 272 -39.20 31.49 9.77
N ARG A 273 -38.42 30.58 9.16
CA ARG A 273 -38.76 29.97 7.87
C ARG A 273 -40.08 29.20 7.90
N ILE A 274 -40.34 28.40 8.93
CA ILE A 274 -41.61 27.67 9.10
C ILE A 274 -42.78 28.66 9.14
N TYR A 275 -42.63 29.77 9.88
CA TYR A 275 -43.65 30.81 9.93
C TYR A 275 -43.86 31.52 8.59
N GLU A 276 -42.78 31.87 7.88
CA GLU A 276 -42.83 32.48 6.54
C GLU A 276 -43.54 31.58 5.52
N ASN A 277 -43.39 30.26 5.66
CA ASN A 277 -44.09 29.27 4.86
C ASN A 277 -45.59 29.10 5.23
N GLY A 278 -46.09 29.87 6.19
CA GLY A 278 -47.48 29.80 6.66
C GLY A 278 -47.78 28.60 7.57
N GLU A 279 -46.75 27.87 8.01
CA GLU A 279 -46.90 26.73 8.91
C GLU A 279 -46.98 27.17 10.38
N SER A 280 -47.61 26.36 11.24
CA SER A 280 -47.77 26.71 12.66
C SER A 280 -46.48 26.54 13.46
N ILE A 281 -46.00 27.61 14.09
CA ILE A 281 -44.84 27.57 15.01
C ILE A 281 -45.18 27.14 16.45
N THR A 282 -46.38 26.58 16.66
CA THR A 282 -46.80 26.04 17.96
C THR A 282 -45.94 24.83 18.32
N SER A 283 -45.56 24.68 19.60
CA SER A 283 -44.73 23.58 20.07
C SER A 283 -45.26 22.20 19.65
N SER A 284 -46.58 21.98 19.71
CA SER A 284 -47.23 20.72 19.35
C SER A 284 -47.26 20.44 17.83
N TYR A 285 -47.22 21.47 16.99
CA TYR A 285 -47.12 21.32 15.55
C TYR A 285 -45.68 20.99 15.17
N VAL A 286 -44.72 21.78 15.66
CA VAL A 286 -43.29 21.58 15.37
C VAL A 286 -42.80 20.24 15.92
N GLN A 287 -43.30 19.78 17.07
CA GLN A 287 -43.00 18.43 17.58
C GLN A 287 -43.49 17.30 16.66
N ARG A 288 -44.61 17.48 15.95
CA ARG A 288 -45.21 16.44 15.10
C ARG A 288 -44.68 16.43 13.68
N HIS A 289 -44.40 17.60 13.12
CA HIS A 289 -44.03 17.76 11.71
C HIS A 289 -42.53 18.04 11.52
N HIS A 290 -41.84 18.51 12.56
CA HIS A 290 -40.43 18.93 12.52
C HIS A 290 -39.67 18.44 13.76
N THR A 291 -39.75 17.14 14.04
CA THR A 291 -39.26 16.50 15.28
C THR A 291 -37.81 16.84 15.61
N ASP A 292 -36.92 16.87 14.62
CA ASP A 292 -35.50 17.18 14.81
C ASP A 292 -35.27 18.62 15.28
N LEU A 293 -36.04 19.57 14.74
CA LEU A 293 -36.02 20.98 15.16
C LEU A 293 -36.56 21.11 16.59
N TYR A 294 -37.63 20.39 16.92
CA TYR A 294 -38.20 20.40 18.26
C TYR A 294 -37.22 19.88 19.31
N MET A 295 -36.58 18.73 19.05
CA MET A 295 -35.59 18.15 19.94
C MET A 295 -34.36 19.03 20.09
N ALA A 296 -33.94 19.69 19.01
CA ALA A 296 -32.87 20.67 19.04
C ALA A 296 -33.20 21.91 19.87
N ALA A 297 -34.39 22.47 19.69
CA ALA A 297 -34.85 23.63 20.44
C ALA A 297 -34.96 23.30 21.94
N LYS A 298 -35.51 22.13 22.29
CA LYS A 298 -35.59 21.64 23.68
C LYS A 298 -34.22 21.49 24.35
N ASN A 299 -33.20 21.07 23.61
CA ASN A 299 -31.84 20.87 24.15
C ASN A 299 -31.04 22.18 24.26
N ARG A 300 -31.42 23.22 23.51
CA ARG A 300 -30.64 24.48 23.40
C ARG A 300 -31.27 25.65 24.15
N PHE A 301 -32.58 25.63 24.38
CA PHE A 301 -33.35 26.67 25.05
C PHE A 301 -34.08 26.09 26.26
N LYS A 302 -34.34 26.91 27.30
CA LYS A 302 -34.94 26.39 28.53
C LYS A 302 -36.40 25.97 28.34
N ASN A 303 -37.11 26.63 27.43
CA ASN A 303 -38.52 26.34 27.12
C ASN A 303 -38.90 26.92 25.73
N TRP A 304 -40.03 26.47 25.17
CA TRP A 304 -40.50 26.93 23.86
C TRP A 304 -40.84 28.43 23.80
N LYS A 305 -41.16 29.04 24.95
CA LYS A 305 -41.41 30.48 25.05
C LYS A 305 -40.15 31.28 24.76
N GLU A 306 -39.00 30.87 25.28
CA GLU A 306 -37.70 31.49 24.97
C GLU A 306 -37.30 31.28 23.51
N VAL A 307 -37.63 30.13 22.93
CA VAL A 307 -37.38 29.84 21.51
C VAL A 307 -38.14 30.82 20.62
N LEU A 308 -39.44 31.00 20.87
CA LEU A 308 -40.29 31.92 20.11
C LEU A 308 -39.89 33.38 20.33
N ALA A 309 -39.57 33.77 21.57
CA ALA A 309 -39.09 35.11 21.88
C ALA A 309 -37.76 35.42 21.17
N ALA A 310 -36.81 34.47 21.16
CA ALA A 310 -35.54 34.62 20.46
C ALA A 310 -35.69 34.65 18.93
N ALA A 311 -36.77 34.07 18.40
CA ALA A 311 -37.12 34.12 16.99
C ALA A 311 -37.96 35.36 16.60
N GLY A 312 -38.28 36.24 17.56
CA GLY A 312 -39.04 37.47 17.33
C GLY A 312 -40.57 37.31 17.41
N PHE A 313 -41.07 36.18 17.90
CA PHE A 313 -42.51 35.87 17.98
C PHE A 313 -43.04 35.97 19.41
N SER A 314 -44.23 36.57 19.56
CA SER A 314 -44.91 36.63 20.86
C SER A 314 -45.59 35.30 21.20
N TYR A 315 -45.15 34.66 22.30
CA TYR A 315 -45.69 33.38 22.76
C TYR A 315 -47.21 33.40 23.04
N SER A 316 -47.77 34.55 23.44
CA SER A 316 -49.20 34.68 23.74
C SER A 316 -50.10 34.50 22.52
N ASN A 317 -49.60 34.83 21.33
CA ASN A 317 -50.35 34.80 20.08
C ASN A 317 -50.31 33.41 19.41
N HIS A 318 -49.44 32.52 19.90
CA HIS A 318 -49.19 31.20 19.32
C HIS A 318 -49.37 30.06 20.34
N ARG A 319 -50.14 30.30 21.41
CA ARG A 319 -50.55 29.27 22.37
C ARG A 319 -52.02 28.92 22.16
N ILE A 320 -52.33 27.63 22.06
CA ILE A 320 -53.73 27.15 22.10
C ILE A 320 -54.29 27.48 23.50
N ARG A 321 -55.27 28.40 23.57
CA ARG A 321 -55.99 28.68 24.82
C ARG A 321 -56.90 27.49 25.14
N ARG A 322 -56.54 26.73 26.18
CA ARG A 322 -57.21 25.50 26.61
C ARG A 322 -58.69 25.69 26.98
N ASN A 323 -59.13 26.92 27.27
CA ASN A 323 -60.51 27.23 27.65
C ASN A 323 -61.46 27.45 26.47
N GLU A 324 -60.98 27.99 25.34
CA GLU A 324 -61.84 28.17 24.14
C GLU A 324 -62.17 26.84 23.48
N ALA A 325 -61.22 25.89 23.41
CA ALA A 325 -61.46 24.59 22.81
C ALA A 325 -62.52 23.75 23.54
N ARG A 326 -62.65 23.89 24.87
CA ARG A 326 -63.71 23.22 25.66
C ARG A 326 -65.05 23.93 25.56
N TRP A 327 -65.05 25.27 25.52
CA TRP A 327 -66.28 26.05 25.44
C TRP A 327 -66.91 25.99 24.04
N VAL A 328 -66.08 26.02 22.98
CA VAL A 328 -66.51 25.80 21.59
C VAL A 328 -67.02 24.38 21.36
N ALA A 329 -66.41 23.37 22.00
CA ALA A 329 -66.91 21.99 21.96
C ALA A 329 -68.24 21.79 22.70
N SER A 330 -68.70 22.77 23.49
CA SER A 330 -69.97 22.72 24.24
C SER A 330 -71.12 23.48 23.57
N LEU A 331 -70.88 24.11 22.41
CA LEU A 331 -71.88 24.85 21.65
C LEU A 331 -72.38 24.01 20.47
N ASN A 332 -73.69 23.89 20.28
CA ASN A 332 -74.25 23.28 19.07
C ASN A 332 -73.92 24.12 17.82
N ASP A 333 -73.80 23.46 16.67
CA ASP A 333 -73.19 23.98 15.43
C ASP A 333 -73.69 25.37 14.97
N ASN A 334 -74.98 25.68 15.16
CA ASN A 334 -75.52 26.99 14.77
C ASN A 334 -75.03 28.13 15.67
N LYS A 335 -74.90 27.90 16.98
CA LYS A 335 -74.35 28.89 17.91
C LYS A 335 -72.84 29.03 17.76
N ALA A 336 -72.15 27.94 17.42
CA ALA A 336 -70.73 27.97 17.11
C ALA A 336 -70.41 28.83 15.87
N LYS A 337 -71.24 28.73 14.81
CA LYS A 337 -71.13 29.57 13.61
C LYS A 337 -71.38 31.05 13.87
N GLU A 338 -72.42 31.40 14.63
CA GLU A 338 -72.68 32.81 15.00
C GLU A 338 -71.55 33.43 15.81
N VAL A 339 -70.97 32.67 16.74
CA VAL A 339 -69.86 33.15 17.59
C VAL A 339 -68.57 33.31 16.78
N LEU A 340 -68.26 32.38 15.87
CA LEU A 340 -67.14 32.50 14.95
C LEU A 340 -67.27 33.73 14.05
N ASP A 341 -68.47 33.96 13.51
CA ASP A 341 -68.73 35.10 12.64
C ASP A 341 -68.64 36.43 13.42
N ARG A 342 -69.10 36.46 14.67
CA ARG A 342 -68.95 37.63 15.56
C ARG A 342 -67.49 37.86 15.97
N ALA A 343 -66.72 36.80 16.24
CA ALA A 343 -65.30 36.90 16.61
C ALA A 343 -64.44 37.40 15.43
N VAL A 344 -64.73 36.95 14.20
CA VAL A 344 -64.11 37.45 12.96
C VAL A 344 -64.46 38.91 12.71
N ARG A 345 -65.72 39.31 12.93
CA ARG A 345 -66.13 40.73 12.84
C ARG A 345 -65.46 41.60 13.90
N MET A 346 -65.30 41.13 15.13
CA MET A 346 -64.62 41.86 16.21
C MET A 346 -63.12 42.01 15.96
N THR A 347 -62.45 40.98 15.44
CA THR A 347 -61.03 41.07 15.05
C THR A 347 -60.81 42.00 13.86
N ALA A 348 -61.74 42.04 12.89
CA ALA A 348 -61.73 43.03 11.81
C ALA A 348 -61.97 44.47 12.30
N LEU A 349 -62.82 44.66 13.33
CA LEU A 349 -63.07 45.96 13.98
C LEU A 349 -61.89 46.45 14.83
N GLU A 350 -61.14 45.54 15.46
CA GLU A 350 -59.93 45.86 16.22
C GLU A 350 -58.76 46.23 15.30
N PHE A 351 -58.62 45.56 14.15
CA PHE A 351 -57.66 45.92 13.11
C PHE A 351 -57.91 47.32 12.56
N THR A 352 -59.16 47.62 12.19
CA THR A 352 -59.54 48.94 11.64
C THR A 352 -59.45 50.09 12.65
N LYS A 353 -59.63 49.84 13.96
CA LYS A 353 -59.38 50.83 15.02
C LYS A 353 -57.90 51.08 15.27
N LYS A 354 -57.04 50.08 15.06
CA LYS A 354 -55.58 50.20 15.21
C LYS A 354 -54.97 51.01 14.06
N ASP A 355 -55.41 50.76 12.83
CA ASP A 355 -55.00 51.54 11.64
C ASP A 355 -55.43 53.01 11.72
N LYS A 356 -56.59 53.32 12.34
CA LYS A 356 -57.02 54.71 12.59
C LYS A 356 -56.27 55.42 13.73
N LYS A 357 -55.59 54.69 14.62
CA LYS A 357 -54.85 55.26 15.76
C LYS A 357 -53.37 55.49 15.45
N GLU A 358 -52.82 54.79 14.45
CA GLU A 358 -51.44 54.95 13.98
C GLU A 358 -51.31 55.97 12.83
N GLY A 359 -52.43 56.55 12.36
CA GLY A 359 -52.48 57.55 11.29
C GLY A 359 -52.95 58.96 11.70
N ARG A 360 -52.76 59.38 12.96
CA ARG A 360 -53.05 60.74 13.43
C ARG A 360 -51.91 61.31 14.26
#